data_AF-A0A1Y3NGD4-F1
#
_entry.id   AF-A0A1Y3NGD4-F1
#
_cell.length_a   1.000
_cell.length_b   1.000
_cell.length_c   1.000
_cell.angle_alpha   90.00
_cell.angle_beta   90.00
_cell.angle_gamma   90.00
#
_symmetry.space_group_name_H-M   'P 1'
#
loop_
_entity.id
_entity.type
_entity.pdbx_description
1 polymer ?
#
loop_
_entity_poly.entity_id
_entity_poly.type
_entity_poly.pdbx_seq_one_letter_code
_entity_poly.pdbx_strand_id
1 'polypeptide(L)'
;MNNNILYSPIVNENIYNNNNDFSNTTNTNQDYQISIDPNIDIMAKYSVLLPTYNERENLPIIVWLLNDTFTKNNIDYEIIIIDDASPDGTLEVAKKLQQIYGENHIVLRPRAGKLGLGTAYIYGIESATGEFVILMDADMSHHPKYIPEFIKLQKQYNFDIVTGTRYSLGGGVYGWDLRRKLTSRVANFIADTLLNPGVSDLTGSFR
;
A
#
# COMPACT_ATOMS: atom_id res chain seq x y z
N MET A 1 23.29 -0.87 11.57
CA MET A 1 23.99 -1.81 10.67
C MET A 1 23.89 -3.20 11.27
N ASN A 2 22.99 -4.02 10.74
CA ASN A 2 23.07 -5.48 10.75
C ASN A 2 22.04 -5.96 9.72
N ASN A 3 22.51 -6.19 8.50
CA ASN A 3 21.73 -6.70 7.40
C ASN A 3 21.59 -8.21 7.54
N ASN A 4 20.46 -8.68 8.05
CA ASN A 4 20.07 -10.09 7.92
C ASN A 4 18.96 -10.19 6.88
N ILE A 5 19.34 -10.18 5.60
CA ILE A 5 18.45 -10.58 4.51
C ILE A 5 18.55 -12.11 4.43
N LEU A 6 17.59 -12.79 5.06
CA LEU A 6 17.44 -14.24 4.94
C LEU A 6 16.40 -14.54 3.86
N TYR A 7 16.86 -15.15 2.76
CA TYR A 7 15.99 -16.00 1.94
C TYR A 7 15.87 -17.35 2.64
N SER A 8 14.66 -17.90 2.76
CA SER A 8 14.53 -19.33 3.03
C SER A 8 13.24 -19.96 2.51
N PRO A 9 13.29 -21.28 2.22
CA PRO A 9 12.31 -22.03 1.46
C PRO A 9 11.17 -22.59 2.34
N ILE A 10 10.16 -23.10 1.65
CA ILE A 10 8.95 -23.78 2.14
C ILE A 10 9.27 -24.83 3.22
N VAL A 11 8.62 -24.77 4.40
CA VAL A 11 8.30 -25.97 5.21
C VAL A 11 7.05 -25.74 6.06
N ASN A 12 6.33 -26.85 6.29
CA ASN A 12 4.97 -27.03 6.77
C ASN A 12 4.85 -27.36 8.28
N GLU A 13 3.61 -27.26 8.78
CA GLU A 13 2.95 -28.04 9.85
C GLU A 13 3.04 -27.67 11.35
N ASN A 14 1.86 -27.29 11.85
CA ASN A 14 1.08 -27.83 12.99
C ASN A 14 1.69 -27.94 14.41
N ILE A 15 0.91 -27.42 15.37
CA ILE A 15 0.35 -28.04 16.58
C ILE A 15 0.29 -26.97 17.70
N TYR A 16 -0.88 -26.72 18.28
CA TYR A 16 -1.13 -26.90 19.72
C TYR A 16 -2.60 -26.57 20.09
N ASN A 17 -3.29 -27.61 20.58
CA ASN A 17 -4.52 -27.53 21.38
C ASN A 17 -4.21 -26.92 22.75
N ASN A 18 -5.11 -26.10 23.30
CA ASN A 18 -5.10 -25.72 24.71
C ASN A 18 -6.47 -25.95 25.36
N ASN A 19 -6.45 -26.71 26.46
CA ASN A 19 -7.53 -26.82 27.44
C ASN A 19 -7.35 -25.72 28.49
N ASN A 20 -8.44 -25.02 28.81
CA ASN A 20 -8.54 -24.08 29.92
C ASN A 20 -8.68 -24.81 31.26
N ASP A 21 -8.24 -24.19 32.36
CA ASP A 21 -9.03 -24.15 33.59
C ASP A 21 -8.59 -23.02 34.55
N PHE A 22 -9.60 -22.43 35.19
CA PHE A 22 -9.64 -21.22 36.02
C PHE A 22 -9.29 -21.48 37.51
N SER A 23 -8.77 -20.44 38.20
CA SER A 23 -9.31 -19.84 39.47
C SER A 23 -8.24 -19.39 40.50
N ASN A 24 -8.29 -18.11 40.93
CA ASN A 24 -8.58 -17.68 42.34
C ASN A 24 -8.14 -16.24 42.73
N THR A 25 -9.14 -15.47 43.21
CA THR A 25 -9.24 -14.51 44.35
C THR A 25 -8.20 -13.42 44.72
N THR A 26 -8.71 -12.17 44.73
CA THR A 26 -8.60 -11.03 45.69
C THR A 26 -7.24 -10.50 46.19
N ASN A 27 -6.87 -9.25 45.83
CA ASN A 27 -6.75 -8.08 46.75
C ASN A 27 -6.16 -6.80 46.11
N THR A 28 -6.74 -5.68 46.56
CA THR A 28 -6.32 -4.26 46.66
C THR A 28 -4.98 -3.74 46.10
N ASN A 29 -5.09 -2.54 45.47
CA ASN A 29 -4.07 -1.57 45.06
C ASN A 29 -3.05 -2.05 44.01
N GLN A 30 -3.30 -1.74 42.74
CA GLN A 30 -2.29 -1.87 41.69
C GLN A 30 -2.57 -0.91 40.54
N ASP A 31 -1.52 -0.18 40.18
CA ASP A 31 -1.21 0.44 38.89
C ASP A 31 -2.27 0.24 37.81
N TYR A 32 -2.72 1.34 37.18
CA TYR A 32 -3.38 1.27 35.88
C TYR A 32 -2.38 0.71 34.86
N GLN A 33 -2.17 -0.61 34.88
CA GLN A 33 -1.75 -1.32 33.69
C GLN A 33 -2.93 -1.29 32.76
N ILE A 34 -2.84 -0.44 31.73
CA ILE A 34 -3.64 -0.59 30.53
C ILE A 34 -3.31 -1.99 30.00
N SER A 35 -4.15 -2.97 30.32
CA SER A 35 -4.12 -4.27 29.68
C SER A 35 -4.59 -4.04 28.25
N ILE A 36 -3.63 -3.75 27.38
CA ILE A 36 -3.84 -3.93 25.95
C ILE A 36 -4.06 -5.43 25.78
N ASP A 37 -5.32 -5.81 25.55
CA ASP A 37 -5.68 -7.18 25.24
C ASP A 37 -4.84 -7.60 24.02
N PRO A 38 -4.01 -8.64 24.13
CA PRO A 38 -3.20 -9.12 23.01
C PRO A 38 -4.04 -9.63 21.83
N ASN A 39 -5.37 -9.73 21.99
CA ASN A 39 -6.33 -10.07 20.95
C ASN A 39 -7.06 -8.87 20.33
N ILE A 40 -6.76 -7.63 20.75
CA ILE A 40 -7.18 -6.46 19.97
C ILE A 40 -6.20 -6.34 18.80
N ASP A 41 -6.46 -7.11 17.75
CA ASP A 41 -5.99 -6.75 16.41
C ASP A 41 -6.78 -5.49 16.03
N ILE A 42 -6.29 -4.32 16.46
CA ILE A 42 -6.69 -3.06 15.86
C ILE A 42 -6.37 -3.23 14.39
N MET A 43 -7.40 -3.41 13.56
CA MET A 43 -7.21 -3.53 12.13
C MET A 43 -6.57 -2.23 11.65
N ALA A 44 -5.26 -2.28 11.41
CA ALA A 44 -4.51 -1.14 10.93
C ALA A 44 -5.18 -0.59 9.67
N LYS A 45 -5.39 0.72 9.63
CA LYS A 45 -5.97 1.39 8.47
C LYS A 45 -4.88 1.67 7.42
N TYR A 46 -5.18 1.41 6.15
CA TYR A 46 -4.26 1.63 5.02
C TYR A 46 -4.74 2.79 4.14
N SER A 47 -3.89 3.80 3.92
CA SER A 47 -4.18 4.92 3.02
C SER A 47 -3.55 4.69 1.64
N VAL A 48 -4.37 4.56 0.60
CA VAL A 48 -3.90 4.46 -0.79
C VAL A 48 -3.83 5.84 -1.41
N LEU A 49 -2.65 6.26 -1.84
CA LEU A 49 -2.47 7.52 -2.55
C LEU A 49 -2.61 7.28 -4.05
N LEU A 50 -3.58 7.95 -4.68
CA LEU A 50 -3.81 7.93 -6.12
C LEU A 50 -3.62 9.33 -6.71
N PRO A 51 -2.41 9.68 -7.18
CA PRO A 51 -2.19 10.86 -8.00
C PRO A 51 -2.92 10.71 -9.35
N THR A 52 -3.65 11.76 -9.76
CA THR A 52 -4.40 11.77 -11.02
C THR A 52 -4.11 13.01 -11.85
N TYR A 53 -3.93 12.81 -13.16
CA TYR A 53 -3.93 13.87 -14.16
C TYR A 53 -4.42 13.30 -15.49
N ASN A 54 -5.62 13.69 -15.95
CA ASN A 54 -6.29 13.09 -17.11
C ASN A 54 -6.63 11.59 -16.94
N GLU A 55 -7.25 11.22 -15.83
CA GLU A 55 -7.57 9.83 -15.47
C GLU A 55 -9.07 9.57 -15.37
N ARG A 56 -9.90 10.39 -16.02
CA ARG A 56 -11.37 10.33 -15.92
C ARG A 56 -11.94 8.93 -16.15
N GLU A 57 -11.40 8.19 -17.11
CA GLU A 57 -11.89 6.85 -17.48
C GLU A 57 -11.33 5.75 -16.58
N ASN A 58 -10.09 5.87 -16.15
CA ASN A 58 -9.41 4.86 -15.32
C ASN A 58 -9.84 4.94 -13.85
N LEU A 59 -10.09 6.14 -13.34
CA LEU A 59 -10.35 6.40 -11.93
C LEU A 59 -11.51 5.56 -11.34
N PRO A 60 -12.69 5.44 -11.99
CA PRO A 60 -13.76 4.57 -11.49
C PRO A 60 -13.37 3.10 -11.41
N ILE A 61 -12.59 2.60 -12.37
CA ILE A 61 -12.20 1.20 -12.47
C ILE A 61 -11.23 0.87 -11.34
N ILE A 62 -10.19 1.69 -11.16
CA ILE A 62 -9.18 1.43 -10.12
C ILE A 62 -9.77 1.58 -8.71
N VAL A 63 -10.65 2.55 -8.49
CA VAL A 63 -11.35 2.72 -7.20
C VAL A 63 -12.26 1.51 -6.90
N TRP A 64 -12.99 1.02 -7.90
CA TRP A 64 -13.78 -0.19 -7.75
C TRP A 64 -12.92 -1.41 -7.40
N LEU A 65 -11.79 -1.61 -8.10
CA LEU A 65 -10.86 -2.71 -7.83
C LEU A 65 -10.23 -2.63 -6.43
N LEU A 66 -9.87 -1.42 -5.99
CA LEU A 66 -9.35 -1.20 -4.64
C LEU A 66 -10.41 -1.54 -3.59
N ASN A 67 -11.62 -0.98 -3.72
CA ASN A 67 -12.73 -1.28 -2.82
C ASN A 67 -13.02 -2.79 -2.76
N ASP A 68 -13.14 -3.45 -3.90
CA ASP A 68 -13.36 -4.90 -3.98
C ASP A 68 -12.22 -5.69 -3.30
N THR A 69 -10.97 -5.30 -3.53
CA THR A 69 -9.81 -5.95 -2.92
C THR A 69 -9.81 -5.78 -1.40
N PHE A 70 -10.00 -4.56 -0.90
CA PHE A 70 -9.96 -4.31 0.55
C PHE A 70 -11.14 -4.95 1.28
N THR A 71 -12.37 -4.83 0.75
CA THR A 71 -13.56 -5.42 1.35
C THR A 71 -13.50 -6.95 1.40
N LYS A 72 -13.05 -7.62 0.33
CA LYS A 72 -12.89 -9.09 0.30
C LYS A 72 -11.86 -9.60 1.30
N ASN A 73 -10.86 -8.80 1.63
CA ASN A 73 -9.79 -9.17 2.55
C ASN A 73 -9.99 -8.58 3.96
N ASN A 74 -11.13 -7.94 4.22
CA ASN A 74 -11.48 -7.30 5.49
C ASN A 74 -10.39 -6.33 6.01
N ILE A 75 -9.88 -5.49 5.10
CA ILE A 75 -8.85 -4.49 5.40
C ILE A 75 -9.53 -3.13 5.52
N ASP A 76 -9.24 -2.40 6.60
CA ASP A 76 -9.68 -1.00 6.75
C ASP A 76 -8.82 -0.08 5.87
N TYR A 77 -9.45 0.85 5.16
CA TYR A 77 -8.77 1.64 4.15
C TYR A 77 -9.39 3.01 3.90
N GLU A 78 -8.58 3.88 3.29
CA GLU A 78 -9.05 5.06 2.57
C GLU A 78 -8.27 5.22 1.26
N ILE A 79 -8.88 5.86 0.28
CA ILE A 79 -8.29 6.18 -1.01
C ILE A 79 -8.24 7.69 -1.12
N ILE A 80 -7.02 8.22 -1.19
CA ILE A 80 -6.75 9.65 -1.28
C ILE A 80 -6.48 9.97 -2.75
N ILE A 81 -7.43 10.62 -3.40
CA ILE A 81 -7.34 11.01 -4.80
C ILE A 81 -6.72 12.40 -4.87
N ILE A 82 -5.51 12.49 -5.40
CA ILE A 82 -4.75 13.73 -5.54
C ILE A 82 -4.82 14.21 -6.99
N ASP A 83 -5.76 15.11 -7.29
CA ASP A 83 -5.96 15.60 -8.66
C ASP A 83 -5.14 16.85 -8.97
N ASP A 84 -4.30 16.77 -10.00
CA ASP A 84 -3.39 17.82 -10.46
C ASP A 84 -4.07 18.83 -11.42
N ALA A 85 -5.29 19.25 -11.06
CA ALA A 85 -6.17 20.11 -11.87
C ALA A 85 -6.44 19.55 -13.27
N SER A 86 -6.98 18.33 -13.33
CA SER A 86 -7.25 17.65 -14.60
C SER A 86 -8.29 18.40 -15.45
N PRO A 87 -7.99 18.75 -16.71
CA PRO A 87 -8.95 19.42 -17.60
C PRO A 87 -10.03 18.50 -18.17
N ASP A 88 -9.88 17.18 -18.07
CA ASP A 88 -10.80 16.17 -18.63
C ASP A 88 -12.01 15.88 -17.71
N GLY A 89 -12.06 16.51 -16.55
CA GLY A 89 -13.09 16.33 -15.55
C GLY A 89 -12.88 15.12 -14.63
N THR A 90 -11.62 14.69 -14.42
CA THR A 90 -11.25 13.66 -13.44
C THR A 90 -11.75 14.01 -12.03
N LEU A 91 -11.65 15.28 -11.60
CA LEU A 91 -12.11 15.71 -10.28
C LEU A 91 -13.62 15.54 -10.09
N GLU A 92 -14.43 15.79 -11.13
CA GLU A 92 -15.87 15.59 -11.12
C GLU A 92 -16.24 14.12 -10.97
N VAL A 93 -15.47 13.24 -11.61
CA VAL A 93 -15.60 11.79 -11.42
C VAL A 93 -15.23 11.40 -9.99
N ALA A 94 -14.13 11.94 -9.46
CA ALA A 94 -13.70 11.68 -8.08
C ALA A 94 -14.78 12.10 -7.05
N LYS A 95 -15.44 13.25 -7.24
CA LYS A 95 -16.58 13.69 -6.42
C LYS A 95 -17.75 12.72 -6.45
N LYS A 96 -18.08 12.16 -7.62
CA LYS A 96 -19.14 11.14 -7.73
C LYS A 96 -18.76 9.85 -7.01
N LEU A 97 -17.51 9.42 -7.11
CA LEU A 97 -17.01 8.25 -6.39
C LEU A 97 -17.09 8.48 -4.88
N GLN A 98 -16.73 9.67 -4.39
CA GLN A 98 -16.89 10.03 -2.99
C GLN A 98 -18.36 9.96 -2.52
N GLN A 99 -19.32 10.37 -3.35
CA GLN A 99 -20.74 10.22 -3.03
C GLN A 99 -21.19 8.75 -2.96
N ILE A 100 -20.58 7.86 -3.76
CA ILE A 100 -20.93 6.43 -3.80
C ILE A 100 -20.33 5.67 -2.62
N TYR A 101 -19.05 5.90 -2.32
CA TYR A 101 -18.28 5.12 -1.33
C TYR A 101 -18.18 5.81 0.04
N GLY A 102 -18.53 7.10 0.12
CA GLY A 102 -18.49 7.91 1.34
C GLY A 102 -17.16 8.64 1.56
N GLU A 103 -17.21 9.74 2.30
CA GLU A 103 -16.06 10.59 2.61
C GLU A 103 -15.00 9.90 3.49
N ASN A 104 -15.39 8.85 4.23
CA ASN A 104 -14.47 8.05 5.04
C ASN A 104 -13.57 7.14 4.18
N HIS A 105 -14.03 6.73 3.00
CA HIS A 105 -13.26 5.84 2.10
C HIS A 105 -12.63 6.60 0.95
N ILE A 106 -13.22 7.70 0.49
CA ILE A 106 -12.70 8.49 -0.63
C ILE A 106 -12.42 9.91 -0.14
N VAL A 107 -11.14 10.25 -0.08
CA VAL A 107 -10.65 11.57 0.34
C VAL A 107 -10.15 12.31 -0.89
N LEU A 108 -10.68 13.51 -1.14
CA LEU A 108 -10.32 14.31 -2.30
C LEU A 108 -9.29 15.39 -1.92
N ARG A 109 -8.20 15.44 -2.67
CA ARG A 109 -7.09 16.40 -2.47
C ARG A 109 -6.73 17.07 -3.80
N PRO A 110 -7.62 17.92 -4.37
CA PRO A 110 -7.30 18.67 -5.58
C PRO A 110 -6.18 19.67 -5.33
N ARG A 111 -5.36 19.89 -6.34
CA ARG A 111 -4.24 20.84 -6.36
C ARG A 111 -4.46 21.91 -7.43
N ALA A 112 -3.75 23.03 -7.31
CA ALA A 112 -3.91 24.18 -8.20
C ALA A 112 -3.41 23.94 -9.63
N GLY A 113 -2.65 22.87 -9.87
CA GLY A 113 -2.09 22.55 -11.18
C GLY A 113 -1.22 21.30 -11.14
N LYS A 114 -0.59 21.01 -12.28
CA LYS A 114 0.35 19.90 -12.45
C LYS A 114 1.71 20.23 -11.83
N LEU A 115 1.84 20.06 -10.52
CA LEU A 115 3.08 20.34 -9.77
C LEU A 115 4.02 19.12 -9.66
N GLY A 116 3.69 18.02 -10.35
CA GLY A 116 4.52 16.82 -10.47
C GLY A 116 4.17 15.71 -9.48
N LEU A 117 4.56 14.48 -9.83
CA LEU A 117 4.16 13.26 -9.12
C LEU A 117 4.70 13.18 -7.68
N GLY A 118 5.98 13.49 -7.48
CA GLY A 118 6.58 13.44 -6.14
C GLY A 118 5.91 14.39 -5.14
N THR A 119 5.57 15.60 -5.57
CA THR A 119 4.86 16.57 -4.72
C THR A 119 3.41 16.13 -4.48
N ALA A 120 2.80 15.41 -5.41
CA ALA A 120 1.46 14.84 -5.22
C ALA A 120 1.46 13.76 -4.13
N TYR A 121 2.48 12.91 -4.09
CA TYR A 121 2.63 11.93 -3.01
C TYR A 121 2.86 12.60 -1.65
N ILE A 122 3.74 13.60 -1.55
CA ILE A 122 3.96 14.34 -0.29
C ILE A 122 2.63 14.92 0.22
N TYR A 123 1.87 15.58 -0.66
CA TYR A 123 0.58 16.16 -0.31
C TYR A 123 -0.47 15.10 0.10
N GLY A 124 -0.42 13.92 -0.52
CA GLY A 124 -1.25 12.78 -0.13
C GLY A 124 -0.87 12.19 1.23
N ILE A 125 0.44 12.07 1.53
CA ILE A 125 0.94 11.58 2.83
C ILE A 125 0.50 12.51 3.96
N GLU A 126 0.59 13.83 3.78
CA GLU A 126 0.13 14.81 4.77
C GLU A 126 -1.38 14.71 5.06
N SER A 127 -2.13 14.12 4.13
CA SER A 127 -3.57 13.93 4.23
C SER A 127 -3.98 12.54 4.74
N ALA A 128 -3.02 11.62 4.87
CA ALA A 128 -3.27 10.24 5.25
C ALA A 128 -3.57 10.10 6.75
N THR A 129 -4.57 9.29 7.06
CA THR A 129 -4.99 8.95 8.42
C THR A 129 -4.71 7.49 8.78
N GLY A 130 -4.35 6.67 7.79
CA GLY A 130 -3.92 5.28 7.99
C GLY A 130 -2.53 5.18 8.63
N GLU A 131 -2.31 4.07 9.32
CA GLU A 131 -1.01 3.72 9.91
C GLU A 131 0.02 3.37 8.83
N PHE A 132 -0.46 2.85 7.70
CA PHE A 132 0.34 2.49 6.54
C PHE A 132 -0.14 3.23 5.31
N VAL A 133 0.80 3.57 4.44
CA VAL A 133 0.54 4.26 3.18
C VAL A 133 0.95 3.36 2.03
N ILE A 134 0.07 3.24 1.04
CA ILE A 134 0.33 2.54 -0.22
C ILE A 134 0.42 3.59 -1.32
N LEU A 135 1.55 3.66 -2.00
CA LEU A 135 1.71 4.51 -3.18
C LEU A 135 1.27 3.73 -4.42
N MET A 136 0.33 4.24 -5.21
CA MET A 136 -0.11 3.56 -6.43
C MET A 136 -0.50 4.56 -7.52
N ASP A 137 -0.26 4.20 -8.78
CA ASP A 137 -0.69 5.00 -9.94
C ASP A 137 -2.15 4.68 -10.31
N ALA A 138 -2.88 5.67 -10.80
CA ALA A 138 -4.28 5.52 -11.21
C ALA A 138 -4.46 4.94 -12.63
N ASP A 139 -3.39 4.80 -13.40
CA ASP A 139 -3.37 4.43 -14.83
C ASP A 139 -3.48 2.91 -15.11
N MET A 140 -3.88 2.12 -14.11
CA MET A 140 -4.01 0.65 -14.17
C MET A 140 -2.69 -0.11 -14.41
N SER A 141 -1.53 0.55 -14.32
CA SER A 141 -0.22 -0.14 -14.36
C SER A 141 0.03 -1.06 -13.16
N HIS A 142 -0.62 -0.74 -12.03
CA HIS A 142 -0.56 -1.51 -10.79
C HIS A 142 -1.93 -2.13 -10.50
N HIS A 143 -1.93 -3.43 -10.21
CA HIS A 143 -3.18 -4.14 -9.93
C HIS A 143 -3.39 -4.30 -8.41
N PRO A 144 -4.51 -3.81 -7.85
CA PRO A 144 -4.78 -3.87 -6.40
C PRO A 144 -4.69 -5.26 -5.76
N LYS A 145 -5.00 -6.34 -6.50
CA LYS A 145 -4.84 -7.75 -6.09
C LYS A 145 -3.52 -8.11 -5.38
N TYR A 146 -2.44 -7.36 -5.58
CA TYR A 146 -1.16 -7.62 -4.93
C TYR A 146 -1.04 -6.98 -3.52
N ILE A 147 -1.89 -6.00 -3.20
CA ILE A 147 -1.89 -5.30 -1.91
C ILE A 147 -2.02 -6.26 -0.71
N PRO A 148 -2.92 -7.27 -0.72
CA PRO A 148 -3.02 -8.21 0.40
C PRO A 148 -1.71 -8.97 0.67
N GLU A 149 -0.95 -9.31 -0.38
CA GLU A 149 0.36 -9.95 -0.20
C GLU A 149 1.40 -8.97 0.36
N PHE A 150 1.37 -7.69 -0.04
CA PHE A 150 2.24 -6.66 0.56
C PHE A 150 1.98 -6.54 2.05
N ILE A 151 0.71 -6.43 2.44
CA ILE A 151 0.27 -6.34 3.84
C ILE A 151 0.69 -7.59 4.62
N LYS A 152 0.49 -8.77 4.05
CA LYS A 152 0.90 -10.03 4.66
C LYS A 152 2.41 -10.08 4.91
N LEU A 153 3.23 -9.73 3.92
CA LEU A 153 4.69 -9.70 4.06
C LEU A 153 5.14 -8.64 5.08
N GLN A 154 4.53 -7.46 5.02
CA GLN A 154 4.77 -6.37 5.97
C GLN A 154 4.54 -6.85 7.40
N LYS A 155 3.37 -7.45 7.68
CA LYS A 155 3.03 -7.97 9.01
C LYS A 155 3.92 -9.15 9.44
N GLN A 156 4.13 -10.12 8.54
CA GLN A 156 4.87 -11.35 8.83
C GLN A 156 6.32 -11.09 9.23
N TYR A 157 6.97 -10.12 8.58
CA TYR A 157 8.39 -9.84 8.78
C TYR A 157 8.65 -8.51 9.48
N ASN A 158 7.59 -7.78 9.86
CA ASN A 158 7.66 -6.44 10.42
C ASN A 158 8.52 -5.49 9.58
N PHE A 159 8.28 -5.49 8.26
CA PHE A 159 9.01 -4.62 7.34
C PHE A 159 8.48 -3.18 7.40
N ASP A 160 9.41 -2.22 7.34
CA ASP A 160 9.06 -0.79 7.24
C ASP A 160 8.55 -0.43 5.83
N ILE A 161 9.06 -1.10 4.80
CA ILE A 161 8.71 -0.87 3.40
C ILE A 161 8.64 -2.22 2.67
N VAL A 162 7.56 -2.42 1.92
CA VAL A 162 7.42 -3.52 0.95
C VAL A 162 7.29 -2.92 -0.43
N THR A 163 8.04 -3.40 -1.42
CA THR A 163 7.94 -2.87 -2.79
C THR A 163 7.59 -3.95 -3.78
N GLY A 164 6.72 -3.60 -4.74
CA GLY A 164 6.55 -4.39 -5.95
C GLY A 164 7.83 -4.36 -6.77
N THR A 165 8.12 -5.46 -7.47
CA THR A 165 9.22 -5.51 -8.43
C THR A 165 8.74 -6.12 -9.75
N ARG A 166 9.15 -5.48 -10.84
CA ARG A 166 8.90 -5.96 -12.21
C ARG A 166 9.90 -7.04 -12.65
N TYR A 167 10.93 -7.30 -11.86
CA TYR A 167 12.13 -8.03 -12.26
C TYR A 167 12.35 -9.35 -11.50
N SER A 168 11.53 -9.67 -10.49
CA SER A 168 11.56 -10.99 -9.84
C SER A 168 10.84 -12.06 -10.67
N LEU A 169 11.09 -13.34 -10.37
CA LEU A 169 10.38 -14.46 -10.97
C LEU A 169 8.87 -14.33 -10.73
N GLY A 170 8.09 -14.21 -11.81
CA GLY A 170 6.64 -13.97 -11.78
C GLY A 170 6.24 -12.51 -12.03
N GLY A 171 7.19 -11.57 -11.98
CA GLY A 171 7.02 -10.19 -12.42
C GLY A 171 7.11 -10.04 -13.93
N GLY A 172 6.62 -8.91 -14.46
CA GLY A 172 6.68 -8.64 -15.88
C GLY A 172 6.20 -7.25 -16.24
N VAL A 173 6.53 -6.82 -17.44
CA VAL A 173 6.05 -5.53 -17.97
C VAL A 173 5.41 -5.76 -19.33
N TYR A 174 4.11 -5.48 -19.43
CA TYR A 174 3.33 -5.63 -20.65
C TYR A 174 3.41 -4.36 -21.50
N GLY A 175 3.51 -4.50 -22.82
CA GLY A 175 3.49 -3.36 -23.78
C GLY A 175 4.76 -2.51 -23.88
N TRP A 176 5.88 -2.89 -23.24
CA TRP A 176 7.15 -2.16 -23.38
C TRP A 176 7.96 -2.64 -24.58
N ASP A 177 8.48 -1.69 -25.37
CA ASP A 177 9.46 -1.97 -26.40
C ASP A 177 10.80 -2.42 -25.78
N LEU A 178 11.63 -3.10 -26.59
CA LEU A 178 12.89 -3.66 -26.11
C LEU A 178 13.86 -2.58 -25.61
N ARG A 179 13.77 -1.37 -26.18
CA ARG A 179 14.59 -0.21 -25.79
C ARG A 179 14.21 0.29 -24.41
N ARG A 180 12.91 0.47 -24.10
CA ARG A 180 12.45 0.88 -22.77
C ARG A 180 12.81 -0.15 -21.71
N LYS A 181 12.72 -1.45 -22.03
CA LYS A 181 13.20 -2.52 -21.15
C LYS A 181 14.71 -2.40 -20.89
N LEU A 182 15.52 -2.14 -21.91
CA LEU A 182 16.97 -2.00 -21.77
C LEU A 182 17.35 -0.76 -20.95
N THR A 183 16.78 0.40 -21.27
CA THR A 183 17.02 1.66 -20.54
C THR A 183 16.69 1.51 -19.05
N SER A 184 15.55 0.89 -18.74
CA SER A 184 15.14 0.67 -17.34
C SER A 184 16.08 -0.28 -16.59
N ARG A 185 16.59 -1.33 -17.26
CA ARG A 185 17.57 -2.25 -16.66
C ARG A 185 18.92 -1.58 -16.43
N VAL A 186 19.38 -0.73 -17.36
CA VAL A 186 20.64 0.03 -17.21
C VAL A 186 20.52 1.06 -16.09
N ALA A 187 19.40 1.79 -16.01
CA ALA A 187 19.15 2.74 -14.94
C ALA A 187 19.15 2.06 -13.55
N ASN A 188 18.44 0.92 -13.41
CA ASN A 188 18.45 0.15 -12.17
C ASN A 188 19.84 -0.41 -11.84
N PHE A 189 20.62 -0.90 -12.82
CA PHE A 189 21.98 -1.40 -12.59
C PHE A 189 22.93 -0.31 -12.08
N ILE A 190 22.86 0.89 -12.68
CA ILE A 190 23.67 2.04 -12.23
C ILE A 190 23.26 2.46 -10.82
N ALA A 191 21.96 2.55 -10.56
CA ALA A 191 21.44 2.94 -9.25
C ALA A 191 21.79 1.90 -8.16
N ASP A 192 21.69 0.61 -8.45
CA ASP A 192 22.06 -0.46 -7.51
C ASP A 192 23.57 -0.47 -7.22
N THR A 193 24.40 -0.31 -8.25
CA THR A 193 25.86 -0.26 -8.11
C THR A 193 26.34 0.96 -7.32
N LEU A 194 25.69 2.12 -7.50
CA LEU A 194 26.12 3.37 -6.87
C LEU A 194 25.52 3.57 -5.47
N LEU A 195 24.31 3.06 -5.22
CA LEU A 195 23.57 3.34 -3.98
C LEU A 195 23.55 2.14 -3.02
N ASN A 196 23.90 0.93 -3.50
CA ASN A 196 23.80 -0.35 -2.78
C ASN A 196 22.54 -0.48 -1.88
N PRO A 197 21.33 -0.22 -2.41
CA PRO A 197 20.15 -0.08 -1.59
C PRO A 197 19.52 -1.44 -1.21
N GLY A 198 19.95 -2.55 -1.83
CA GLY A 198 19.44 -3.89 -1.56
C GLY A 198 18.04 -4.17 -2.12
N VAL A 199 17.60 -3.43 -3.15
CA VAL A 199 16.24 -3.52 -3.71
C VAL A 199 16.31 -3.63 -5.24
N SER A 200 15.50 -4.54 -5.82
CA SER A 200 15.58 -4.87 -7.26
C SER A 200 14.90 -3.88 -8.22
N ASP A 201 14.05 -2.98 -7.72
CA ASP A 201 13.38 -1.96 -8.52
C ASP A 201 13.30 -0.64 -7.75
N LEU A 202 14.17 0.30 -8.11
CA LEU A 202 14.27 1.61 -7.44
C LEU A 202 13.34 2.66 -8.07
N THR A 203 12.68 2.29 -9.17
CA THR A 203 11.86 3.20 -9.99
C THR A 203 10.37 2.86 -9.93
N GLY A 204 10.00 1.76 -9.26
CA GLY A 204 8.61 1.41 -9.02
C GLY A 204 7.95 2.38 -8.04
N SER A 205 6.80 2.91 -8.42
CA SER A 205 5.93 3.70 -7.54
C SER A 205 5.09 2.84 -6.61
N PHE A 206 4.92 1.53 -6.89
CA PHE A 206 4.05 0.65 -6.11
C PHE A 206 4.75 -0.02 -4.92
N ARG A 207 4.46 0.50 -3.73
CA ARG A 207 5.02 0.10 -2.44
C ARG A 207 4.08 0.50 -1.31
#